data_AF-U9UEI3-F1
#
_entry.id   AF-U9UEI3-F1
#
_cell.length_a   1.000
_cell.length_b   1.000
_cell.length_c   1.000
_cell.angle_alpha   90.00
_cell.angle_beta   90.00
_cell.angle_gamma   90.00
#
_symmetry.space_group_name_H-M   'P 1'
#
loop_
_entity.id
_entity.type
_entity.pdbx_description
1 polymer ?
#
loop_
_entity_poly.entity_id
_entity_poly.type
_entity_poly.pdbx_seq_one_letter_code
_entity_poly.pdbx_strand_id
1 'polypeptide(L)'
;MAMTSFFFLRFWRKHILNLSEIYPDFISLKKNFLADQSYSILISLAESIVLLVKAHREFYSSVPLLSWMHGSEAVEHFFGVARQINSDFTYADLIYLIPKIAQHSSI
;
A
#
# COMPACT_ATOMS: atom_id res chain seq x y z
N MET A 1 -2.05 -6.55 12.56
CA MET A 1 -2.00 -6.92 11.13
C MET A 1 -0.59 -6.80 10.54
N ALA A 2 0.04 -5.62 10.51
CA ALA A 2 1.39 -5.44 9.91
C ALA A 2 2.46 -6.42 10.45
N MET A 3 2.58 -6.55 11.78
CA MET A 3 3.53 -7.51 12.40
C MET A 3 3.21 -8.97 12.06
N THR A 4 1.93 -9.34 12.03
CA THR A 4 1.49 -10.70 11.65
C THR A 4 1.88 -11.00 10.20
N SER A 5 1.64 -10.06 9.28
CA SER A 5 2.02 -10.19 7.87
C SER A 5 3.54 -10.27 7.70
N PHE A 6 4.31 -9.47 8.44
CA PHE A 6 5.76 -9.51 8.43
C PHE A 6 6.30 -10.90 8.81
N PHE A 7 5.84 -11.45 9.94
CA PHE A 7 6.28 -12.77 10.37
C PHE A 7 5.79 -13.88 9.44
N PHE A 8 4.55 -13.81 8.99
CA PHE A 8 4.00 -14.77 8.03
C PHE A 8 4.85 -14.84 6.76
N LEU A 9 5.15 -13.71 6.12
CA LEU A 9 5.95 -13.66 4.89
C LEU A 9 7.36 -14.24 5.10
N ARG A 10 7.99 -13.97 6.25
CA ARG A 10 9.31 -14.50 6.58
C ARG A 10 9.29 -16.00 6.83
N PHE A 11 8.31 -16.49 7.58
CA PHE A 11 8.16 -17.92 7.85
C PHE A 11 7.79 -18.69 6.59
N TRP A 12 6.91 -18.15 5.77
CA TRP A 12 6.55 -18.74 4.49
C TRP A 12 7.76 -18.81 3.55
N ARG A 13 8.55 -17.73 3.43
CA ARG A 13 9.79 -17.75 2.65
C ARG A 13 10.76 -18.83 3.13
N LYS A 14 10.96 -18.93 4.45
CA LYS A 14 11.83 -19.96 5.06
C LYS A 14 11.29 -21.37 4.81
N HIS A 15 9.98 -21.56 4.89
CA HIS A 15 9.34 -22.83 4.62
C HIS A 15 9.57 -23.29 3.17
N ILE A 16 9.40 -22.39 2.20
CA ILE A 16 9.66 -22.69 0.78
C ILE A 16 11.15 -22.98 0.53
N LEU A 17 12.06 -22.27 1.20
CA LEU A 17 13.50 -22.56 1.13
C LEU A 17 13.81 -23.99 1.63
N ASN A 18 13.31 -24.37 2.80
CA ASN A 18 13.49 -25.71 3.34
C ASN A 18 12.92 -26.78 2.39
N LEU A 19 11.75 -26.53 1.78
CA LEU A 19 11.17 -27.45 0.81
C LEU A 19 11.97 -27.53 -0.50
N SER A 20 12.59 -26.43 -0.92
CA SER A 20 13.47 -26.40 -2.09
C SER A 20 14.72 -27.25 -1.90
N GLU A 21 15.23 -27.36 -0.66
CA GLU A 21 16.34 -28.25 -0.33
C GLU A 21 15.93 -29.74 -0.37
N ILE A 22 14.70 -30.06 0.04
CA ILE A 22 14.19 -31.45 0.07
C ILE A 22 13.75 -31.91 -1.33
N TYR A 23 13.14 -31.02 -2.12
CA TYR A 23 12.57 -31.33 -3.43
C TYR A 23 13.07 -30.33 -4.50
N PRO A 24 14.37 -30.35 -4.84
CA PRO A 24 14.99 -29.34 -5.71
C PRO A 24 14.43 -29.33 -7.14
N ASP A 25 13.96 -30.48 -7.63
CA ASP A 25 13.44 -30.62 -9.00
C ASP A 25 12.06 -29.96 -9.18
N PHE A 26 11.28 -29.88 -8.10
CA PHE A 26 9.89 -29.40 -8.13
C PHE A 26 9.73 -28.03 -7.49
N ILE A 27 10.49 -27.76 -6.43
CA ILE A 27 10.34 -26.57 -5.60
C ILE A 27 11.57 -25.68 -5.74
N SER A 28 11.30 -24.43 -6.11
CA SER A 28 12.26 -23.36 -6.15
C SER A 28 11.64 -22.07 -5.64
N LEU A 29 12.45 -21.24 -4.96
CA LEU A 29 12.03 -19.94 -4.46
C LEU A 29 11.42 -19.08 -5.58
N LYS A 30 12.07 -19.03 -6.75
CA LYS A 30 11.65 -18.18 -7.88
C LYS A 30 10.30 -18.55 -8.48
N LYS A 31 9.87 -19.81 -8.36
CA LYS A 31 8.61 -20.31 -8.95
C LYS A 31 7.47 -20.43 -7.94
N ASN A 32 7.79 -20.72 -6.68
CA ASN A 32 6.80 -21.09 -5.66
C ASN A 32 6.63 -20.04 -4.57
N PHE A 33 7.39 -18.96 -4.63
CA PHE A 33 7.27 -17.83 -3.73
C PHE A 33 6.99 -16.55 -4.52
N LEU A 34 6.66 -15.48 -3.80
CA LEU A 34 6.51 -14.14 -4.35
C LEU A 34 7.78 -13.72 -5.10
N ALA A 35 7.60 -12.90 -6.15
CA ALA A 35 8.72 -12.24 -6.79
C ALA A 35 9.52 -11.42 -5.76
N ASP A 36 10.85 -11.38 -5.91
CA ASP A 36 11.74 -10.71 -4.96
C ASP A 36 11.37 -9.24 -4.74
N GLN A 37 10.93 -8.55 -5.80
CA GLN A 37 10.44 -7.17 -5.73
C GLN A 37 9.19 -7.06 -4.86
N SER A 38 8.18 -7.89 -5.09
CA SER A 38 6.94 -7.89 -4.30
C SER A 38 7.21 -8.23 -2.84
N TYR A 39 8.09 -9.19 -2.57
CA TYR A 39 8.50 -9.52 -1.20
C TYR A 39 9.19 -8.33 -0.51
N SER A 40 10.11 -7.66 -1.20
CA SER A 40 10.79 -6.47 -0.67
C SER A 40 9.81 -5.35 -0.35
N ILE A 41 8.85 -5.07 -1.24
CA ILE A 41 7.81 -4.04 -1.04
C ILE A 41 6.95 -4.39 0.18
N LEU A 42 6.48 -5.64 0.31
CA LEU A 42 5.61 -6.04 1.40
C LEU A 42 6.30 -6.01 2.77
N ILE A 43 7.57 -6.42 2.82
CA ILE A 43 8.37 -6.34 4.05
C ILE A 43 8.61 -4.89 4.44
N SER A 44 9.03 -4.05 3.49
CA SER A 44 9.25 -2.62 3.73
C SER A 44 7.97 -1.94 4.21
N LEU A 45 6.82 -2.23 3.59
CA LEU A 45 5.53 -1.68 4.00
C LEU A 45 5.18 -2.07 5.44
N ALA A 46 5.39 -3.34 5.82
CA ALA A 46 5.12 -3.79 7.17
C ALA A 46 6.01 -3.09 8.22
N GLU A 47 7.30 -2.91 7.92
CA GLU A 47 8.26 -2.18 8.77
C GLU A 47 7.88 -0.70 8.88
N SER A 48 7.55 -0.06 7.75
CA SER A 48 7.15 1.34 7.69
C SER A 48 5.88 1.62 8.50
N ILE A 49 4.89 0.73 8.50
CA ILE A 49 3.69 0.90 9.34
C ILE A 49 4.05 0.91 10.82
N VAL A 50 4.97 0.03 11.26
CA VAL A 50 5.40 -0.01 12.67
C VAL A 50 6.16 1.25 13.04
N LEU A 51 7.05 1.72 12.16
CA LEU A 51 7.78 2.98 12.33
C LEU A 51 6.82 4.17 12.40
N LEU A 52 5.80 4.21 11.54
CA LEU A 52 4.77 5.25 11.54
C LEU A 52 4.00 5.27 12.87
N VAL A 53 3.60 4.10 13.38
CA VAL A 53 2.91 4.00 14.68
C VAL A 53 3.79 4.53 15.80
N LYS A 54 5.09 4.18 15.81
CA LYS A 54 6.03 4.68 16.82
C LYS A 54 6.20 6.20 16.73
N ALA A 55 6.49 6.72 15.54
CA ALA A 55 6.68 8.15 15.32
C ALA A 55 5.41 8.94 15.66
N HIS A 56 4.24 8.51 15.21
CA HIS A 56 2.98 9.19 15.50
C HIS A 56 2.69 9.25 17.00
N ARG A 57 2.97 8.17 17.75
CA ARG A 57 2.80 8.17 19.21
C ARG A 57 3.73 9.15 19.91
N GLU A 58 4.93 9.37 19.37
CA GLU A 58 5.93 10.29 19.91
C GLU A 58 5.54 11.76 19.66
N PHE A 59 5.11 12.10 18.43
CA PHE A 59 4.78 13.47 18.05
C PHE A 59 3.33 13.89 18.38
N TYR A 60 2.38 12.94 18.37
CA TYR A 60 0.94 13.19 18.51
C TYR A 60 0.32 12.25 19.55
N SER A 61 0.83 12.28 20.78
CA SER A 61 0.40 11.37 21.85
C SER A 61 -1.07 11.51 22.27
N SER A 62 -1.69 12.67 22.03
CA SER A 62 -3.08 12.97 22.36
C SER A 62 -4.09 12.56 21.28
N VAL A 63 -3.62 12.21 20.08
CA VAL A 63 -4.48 11.87 18.94
C VAL A 63 -4.21 10.43 18.51
N PRO A 64 -5.24 9.57 18.34
CA PRO A 64 -5.03 8.24 17.82
C PRO A 64 -4.65 8.27 16.33
N LEU A 65 -3.72 7.41 15.91
CA LEU A 65 -3.42 7.21 14.50
C LEU A 65 -4.59 6.51 13.80
N LEU A 66 -5.17 7.14 12.78
CA LEU A 66 -6.27 6.58 11.98
C LEU A 66 -5.73 6.17 10.60
N SER A 67 -5.20 4.95 10.47
CA SER A 67 -4.51 4.52 9.25
C SER A 67 -5.36 4.61 7.97
N TRP A 68 -6.69 4.45 8.06
CA TRP A 68 -7.59 4.55 6.92
C TRP A 68 -7.73 5.99 6.38
N MET A 69 -7.50 7.01 7.22
CA MET A 69 -7.51 8.41 6.80
C MET A 69 -6.26 8.80 5.99
N HIS A 70 -5.23 7.94 5.97
CA HIS A 70 -3.95 8.17 5.31
C HIS A 70 -3.77 7.32 4.04
N GLY A 71 -4.87 6.78 3.50
CA GLY A 71 -4.88 6.07 2.22
C GLY A 71 -4.93 7.02 1.00
N SER A 72 -4.88 6.44 -0.19
CA SER A 72 -5.06 7.16 -1.47
C SER A 72 -6.52 7.36 -1.86
N GLU A 73 -7.49 6.85 -1.08
CA GLU A 73 -8.91 6.85 -1.40
C GLU A 73 -9.44 8.25 -1.80
N ALA A 74 -9.10 9.28 -1.03
CA ALA A 74 -9.50 10.65 -1.37
C ALA A 74 -8.93 11.12 -2.72
N VAL A 75 -7.71 10.72 -3.05
CA VAL A 75 -7.04 11.02 -4.31
C VAL A 75 -7.67 10.23 -5.46
N GLU A 76 -7.99 8.95 -5.24
CA GLU A 76 -8.68 8.10 -6.21
C GLU A 76 -10.07 8.63 -6.53
N HIS A 77 -10.84 9.06 -5.51
CA HIS A 77 -12.12 9.72 -5.70
C HIS A 77 -11.98 11.03 -6.47
N PHE A 78 -10.99 11.87 -6.11
CA PHE A 78 -10.72 13.12 -6.83
C PHE A 78 -10.46 12.88 -8.32
N PHE A 79 -9.58 11.93 -8.66
CA PHE A 79 -9.31 11.58 -10.05
C PHE A 79 -10.48 10.85 -10.73
N GLY A 80 -11.27 10.09 -9.98
CA GLY A 80 -12.50 9.47 -10.45
C GLY A 80 -13.50 10.51 -10.94
N VAL A 81 -13.76 11.54 -10.14
CA VAL A 81 -14.64 12.66 -10.52
C VAL A 81 -14.04 13.46 -11.67
N ALA A 82 -12.74 13.73 -11.65
CA ALA A 82 -12.07 14.43 -12.75
C ALA A 82 -12.26 13.71 -14.10
N ARG A 83 -12.09 12.38 -14.12
CA ARG A 83 -12.29 11.53 -15.31
C ARG A 83 -13.76 11.44 -15.75
N GLN A 84 -14.72 11.55 -14.83
CA GLN A 84 -16.14 11.61 -15.18
C GLN A 84 -16.49 12.90 -15.92
N ILE A 85 -15.83 14.01 -15.59
CA ILE A 85 -16.06 15.31 -16.24
C ILE A 85 -15.32 15.40 -17.58
N ASN A 86 -14.07 14.93 -17.63
CA ASN A 86 -13.27 14.84 -18.85
C ASN A 86 -12.34 13.61 -18.75
N SER A 87 -12.47 12.64 -19.65
CA SER A 87 -11.71 11.39 -19.60
C SER A 87 -10.21 11.58 -19.81
N ASP A 88 -9.83 12.51 -20.70
CA ASP A 88 -8.45 12.81 -21.09
C ASP A 88 -8.14 14.29 -20.85
N PHE A 89 -7.99 14.65 -19.58
CA PHE A 89 -7.65 16.01 -19.17
C PHE A 89 -6.13 16.24 -19.20
N THR A 90 -5.70 17.41 -19.66
CA THR A 90 -4.33 17.90 -19.47
C THR A 90 -4.15 18.50 -18.08
N TYR A 91 -2.92 18.83 -17.68
CA TYR A 91 -2.68 19.52 -16.41
C TYR A 91 -3.42 20.87 -16.31
N ALA A 92 -3.50 21.62 -17.42
CA ALA A 92 -4.25 22.87 -17.46
C ALA A 92 -5.75 22.63 -17.24
N ASP A 93 -6.32 21.61 -17.88
CA ASP A 93 -7.71 21.22 -17.69
C ASP A 93 -7.98 20.83 -16.24
N LEU A 94 -7.07 20.10 -15.59
CA LEU A 94 -7.20 19.75 -14.17
C LEU A 94 -7.32 20.98 -13.27
N ILE A 95 -6.55 22.04 -13.53
CA ILE A 95 -6.65 23.31 -12.77
C ILE A 95 -8.05 23.91 -12.90
N TYR A 96 -8.65 23.87 -14.10
CA TYR A 96 -10.02 24.35 -14.33
C TYR A 96 -11.10 23.40 -13.80
N LEU A 97 -10.78 22.11 -13.60
CA LEU A 97 -11.69 21.11 -13.02
C LEU A 97 -11.77 21.19 -11.50
N ILE A 98 -10.69 21.61 -10.80
CA ILE A 98 -10.65 21.69 -9.34
C ILE A 98 -11.88 22.42 -8.72
N PRO A 99 -12.27 23.62 -9.19
CA PRO A 99 -13.45 24.30 -8.66
C PRO A 99 -14.76 23.51 -8.88
N LYS A 100 -14.87 22.79 -10.00
CA LYS A 100 -16.05 21.97 -10.34
C LYS A 100 -16.13 20.72 -9.48
N ILE A 101 -14.99 20.09 -9.20
CA ILE A 101 -14.90 18.92 -8.33
C ILE A 101 -15.25 19.30 -6.88
N ALA A 102 -14.77 20.45 -6.39
CA ALA A 102 -15.07 20.93 -5.04
C ALA A 102 -16.59 21.18 -4.80
N GLN A 103 -17.31 21.61 -5.84
CA GLN A 103 -18.77 21.74 -5.81
C GLN A 103 -19.48 20.37 -5.83
N HIS A 104 -18.86 19.34 -6.40
CA HIS A 104 -19.42 18.00 -6.47
C HIS A 104 -19.26 17.22 -5.16
N SER A 105 -18.24 17.52 -4.36
CA SER A 105 -17.93 16.89 -3.07
C SER A 105 -18.60 17.55 -1.85
N SER A 106 -19.44 18.57 -2.05
CA SER A 106 -20.13 19.32 -0.97
C SER A 106 -21.58 18.86 -0.74
N ILE A 107 -21.87 17.58 -1.04
CA ILE A 107 -23.13 16.88 -0.71
C ILE A 107 -22.85 15.83 0.36
#